data_AF-A0A2A3UJA8-F1
#
_entry.id   AF-A0A2A3UJA8-F1
#
_cell.length_a   1.000
_cell.length_b   1.000
_cell.length_c   1.000
_cell.angle_alpha   90.00
_cell.angle_beta   90.00
_cell.angle_gamma   90.00
#
_symmetry.space_group_name_H-M   'P 1'
#
loop_
_entity.id
_entity.type
_entity.pdbx_description
1 polymer ?
#
loop_
_entity_poly.entity_id
_entity_poly.type
_entity_poly.pdbx_seq_one_letter_code
_entity_poly.pdbx_strand_id
1 'polypeptide(L)'
;MKSAPNLKKQPYDKMTEVIIFAGSDAWAHAKQWQEQDGRLAGDNVPPVVLADDQLDELADLRIIDEGRYCVRLYKAGHIRPSNINAIAHKLAAAGVTDANYYPEGMHS
;
A
#
# COMPACT_ATOMS: atom_id res chain seq x y z
N MET A 1 6.55 1.16 -17.19
CA MET A 1 6.57 1.30 -15.71
C MET A 1 6.04 0.01 -15.08
N LYS A 2 6.76 -0.57 -14.11
CA LYS A 2 6.35 -1.81 -13.42
C LYS A 2 5.24 -1.49 -12.41
N SER A 3 4.33 -2.42 -12.17
CA SER A 3 3.32 -2.26 -11.11
C SER A 3 3.78 -2.95 -9.84
N ALA A 4 3.50 -2.34 -8.70
CA ALA A 4 3.64 -2.99 -7.40
C ALA A 4 2.80 -4.29 -7.35
N PRO A 5 3.23 -5.29 -6.56
CA PRO A 5 2.42 -6.47 -6.29
C PRO A 5 0.99 -6.11 -5.91
N ASN A 6 0.04 -6.89 -6.45
CA ASN A 6 -1.40 -6.75 -6.23
C ASN A 6 -2.05 -5.42 -6.64
N LEU A 7 -1.32 -4.45 -7.18
CA LEU A 7 -1.94 -3.21 -7.67
C LEU A 7 -3.00 -3.48 -8.75
N LYS A 8 -2.70 -4.39 -9.69
CA LYS A 8 -3.64 -4.78 -10.75
C LYS A 8 -4.86 -5.56 -10.25
N LYS A 9 -4.87 -5.97 -8.98
CA LYS A 9 -6.00 -6.69 -8.35
C LYS A 9 -6.91 -5.76 -7.56
N GLN A 10 -6.55 -4.47 -7.44
CA GLN A 10 -7.39 -3.49 -6.74
C GLN A 10 -8.70 -3.25 -7.50
N PRO A 11 -9.80 -2.92 -6.80
CA PRO A 11 -11.08 -2.62 -7.43
C PRO A 11 -10.98 -1.49 -8.45
N TYR A 12 -11.74 -1.62 -9.54
CA TYR A 12 -11.81 -0.61 -10.59
C TYR A 12 -12.36 0.72 -10.07
N ASP A 13 -13.41 0.64 -9.23
CA ASP A 13 -14.00 1.80 -8.56
C ASP A 13 -12.93 2.55 -7.77
N LYS A 14 -12.72 3.83 -8.09
CA LYS A 14 -11.69 4.70 -7.50
C LYS A 14 -12.03 5.21 -6.11
N MET A 15 -13.29 5.05 -5.67
CA MET A 15 -13.73 5.41 -4.32
C MET A 15 -13.39 4.32 -3.30
N THR A 16 -13.18 3.08 -3.74
CA THR A 16 -12.79 1.99 -2.83
C THR A 16 -11.39 2.27 -2.24
N GLU A 17 -11.24 2.14 -0.93
CA GLU A 17 -9.94 2.31 -0.25
C GLU A 17 -8.93 1.26 -0.74
N VAL A 18 -7.68 1.67 -0.98
CA VAL A 18 -6.57 0.75 -1.26
C VAL A 18 -5.66 0.65 -0.05
N ILE A 19 -5.38 -0.58 0.37
CA ILE A 19 -4.47 -0.86 1.49
C ILE A 19 -3.08 -1.19 0.96
N ILE A 20 -2.08 -0.51 1.51
CA ILE A 20 -0.66 -0.68 1.20
C ILE A 20 0.09 -1.05 2.48
N PHE A 21 0.82 -2.17 2.45
CA PHE A 21 1.83 -2.49 3.45
C PHE A 21 3.21 -2.13 2.92
N ALA A 22 4.00 -1.40 3.72
CA ALA A 22 5.34 -0.97 3.32
C ALA A 22 6.38 -1.20 4.41
N GLY A 23 7.49 -1.84 4.04
CA GLY A 23 8.62 -2.15 4.91
C GLY A 23 9.04 -3.62 4.85
N SER A 24 10.03 -4.00 5.66
CA SER A 24 10.67 -5.32 5.66
C SER A 24 9.68 -6.48 5.85
N ASP A 25 8.58 -6.25 6.58
CA ASP A 25 7.59 -7.29 6.91
C ASP A 25 6.30 -7.16 6.07
N ALA A 26 6.31 -6.34 5.01
CA ALA A 26 5.11 -6.02 4.24
C ALA A 26 4.39 -7.26 3.68
N TRP A 27 5.13 -8.29 3.26
CA TRP A 27 4.56 -9.55 2.79
C TRP A 27 3.83 -10.33 3.90
N ALA A 28 4.39 -10.35 5.11
CA ALA A 28 3.79 -11.05 6.24
C ALA A 28 2.46 -10.39 6.63
N HIS A 29 2.44 -9.05 6.74
CA HIS A 29 1.21 -8.30 7.03
C HIS A 29 0.17 -8.42 5.92
N ALA A 30 0.58 -8.38 4.63
CA ALA A 30 -0.35 -8.56 3.52
C ALA A 30 -0.96 -9.97 3.49
N LYS A 31 -0.19 -10.99 3.89
CA LYS A 31 -0.69 -12.36 4.04
C LYS A 31 -1.70 -12.44 5.19
N GLN A 32 -1.37 -11.86 6.35
CA GLN A 32 -2.26 -11.80 7.50
C GLN A 32 -3.60 -11.12 7.16
N TRP A 33 -3.56 -9.99 6.46
CA TRP A 33 -4.78 -9.31 6.00
C TRP A 33 -5.68 -10.23 5.17
N GLN A 34 -5.10 -10.91 4.18
CA GLN A 34 -5.86 -11.79 3.28
C GLN A 34 -6.43 -13.01 4.00
N GLU A 35 -5.71 -13.56 4.98
CA GLU A 35 -6.12 -14.78 5.67
C GLU A 35 -7.06 -14.51 6.85
N GLN A 36 -6.99 -13.31 7.45
CA GLN A 36 -7.66 -12.98 8.71
C GLN A 36 -8.36 -11.63 8.69
N ASP A 37 -7.62 -10.53 8.86
CA ASP A 37 -8.19 -9.22 9.20
C ASP A 37 -9.14 -8.67 8.12
N GLY A 38 -8.71 -8.72 6.86
CA GLY A 38 -9.54 -8.32 5.72
C GLY A 38 -10.76 -9.22 5.58
N ARG A 39 -10.59 -10.54 5.72
CA ARG A 39 -11.69 -11.50 5.62
C ARG A 39 -12.76 -11.28 6.70
N LEU A 40 -12.36 -10.97 7.93
CA LEU A 40 -13.29 -10.61 9.02
C LEU A 40 -14.04 -9.30 8.72
N ALA A 41 -13.41 -8.37 8.02
CA ALA A 41 -14.02 -7.13 7.53
C ALA A 41 -14.82 -7.30 6.21
N GLY A 42 -14.86 -8.50 5.63
CA GLY A 42 -15.48 -8.77 4.33
C GLY A 42 -14.67 -8.33 3.10
N ASP A 43 -13.44 -7.85 3.31
CA ASP A 43 -12.49 -7.51 2.24
C ASP A 43 -11.67 -8.74 1.83
N ASN A 44 -11.75 -9.09 0.54
CA ASN A 44 -11.00 -10.19 -0.06
C ASN A 44 -9.97 -9.71 -1.09
N VAL A 45 -9.75 -8.39 -1.18
CA VAL A 45 -8.76 -7.79 -2.07
C VAL A 45 -7.38 -7.93 -1.44
N PRO A 46 -6.40 -8.50 -2.17
CA PRO A 46 -5.04 -8.58 -1.66
C PRO A 46 -4.41 -7.18 -1.59
N PRO A 47 -3.80 -6.79 -0.47
CA PRO A 47 -3.15 -5.49 -0.30
C PRO A 47 -2.00 -5.29 -1.29
N VAL A 48 -1.73 -4.04 -1.63
CA VAL A 48 -0.51 -3.66 -2.35
C VAL A 48 0.68 -3.82 -1.41
N VAL A 49 1.76 -4.41 -1.90
CA VAL A 49 2.95 -4.71 -1.10
C VAL A 49 4.15 -3.91 -1.59
N LEU A 50 4.79 -3.18 -0.67
CA LEU A 50 6.04 -2.45 -0.89
C LEU A 50 7.10 -2.99 0.08
N ALA A 51 7.61 -4.19 -0.20
CA ALA A 51 8.76 -4.78 0.50
C ALA A 51 10.09 -4.22 -0.02
N ASP A 52 11.22 -4.62 0.56
CA ASP A 52 12.55 -4.05 0.26
C ASP A 52 12.85 -3.92 -1.24
N ASP A 53 12.62 -4.97 -2.03
CA ASP A 53 12.81 -4.94 -3.49
C ASP A 53 11.97 -3.84 -4.18
N GLN A 54 10.72 -3.65 -3.75
CA GLN A 54 9.83 -2.63 -4.32
C GLN A 54 10.21 -1.23 -3.83
N LEU A 55 10.68 -1.14 -2.59
CA LEU A 55 11.14 0.10 -1.98
C LEU A 55 12.41 0.63 -2.67
N ASP A 56 13.34 -0.27 -3.04
CA ASP A 56 14.55 0.07 -3.79
C ASP A 56 14.25 0.49 -5.24
N GLU A 57 13.22 -0.09 -5.86
CA GLU A 57 12.75 0.24 -7.21
C GLU A 57 11.68 1.34 -7.24
N LEU A 58 11.41 2.04 -6.13
CA LEU A 58 10.25 2.93 -6.00
C LEU A 58 10.13 3.91 -7.17
N ALA A 59 11.23 4.54 -7.60
CA ALA A 59 11.27 5.53 -8.67
C ALA A 59 10.47 5.08 -9.91
N ASP A 60 10.69 3.85 -10.38
CA ASP A 60 10.09 3.28 -11.59
C ASP A 60 8.89 2.35 -11.33
N LEU A 61 8.41 2.35 -10.08
CA LEU A 61 7.28 1.55 -9.64
C LEU A 61 5.99 2.38 -9.57
N ARG A 62 4.92 1.85 -10.19
CA ARG A 62 3.55 2.31 -9.97
C ARG A 62 3.01 1.63 -8.72
N ILE A 63 2.68 2.42 -7.70
CA ILE A 63 2.17 1.92 -6.41
C ILE A 63 0.67 2.11 -6.21
N ILE A 64 0.05 2.97 -7.03
CA ILE A 64 -1.38 3.27 -6.99
C ILE A 64 -1.91 3.57 -8.38
N ASP A 65 -3.23 3.50 -8.55
CA ASP A 65 -3.88 3.98 -9.77
C ASP A 65 -4.13 5.48 -9.73
N GLU A 66 -4.05 6.10 -10.90
CA GLU A 66 -4.45 7.50 -11.08
C GLU A 66 -5.93 7.70 -10.70
N GLY A 67 -6.20 8.82 -10.02
CA GLY A 67 -7.53 9.21 -9.58
C GLY A 67 -8.09 8.40 -8.41
N ARG A 68 -7.30 7.52 -7.78
CA ARG A 68 -7.70 6.84 -6.53
C ARG A 68 -7.99 7.90 -5.47
N TYR A 69 -9.14 7.82 -4.81
CA TYR A 69 -9.52 8.79 -3.79
C TYR A 69 -8.81 8.55 -2.45
N CYS A 70 -8.92 7.32 -1.93
CA CYS A 70 -8.49 6.96 -0.57
C CYS A 70 -7.44 5.85 -0.55
N VAL A 71 -6.40 6.03 0.26
CA VAL A 71 -5.32 5.07 0.49
C VAL A 71 -5.02 4.96 1.99
N ARG A 72 -4.82 3.72 2.43
CA ARG A 72 -4.26 3.41 3.74
C ARG A 72 -2.86 2.84 3.61
N LEU A 73 -1.88 3.51 4.21
CA LEU A 73 -0.49 3.06 4.26
C LEU A 73 -0.15 2.60 5.67
N TYR A 74 0.13 1.31 5.83
CA TYR A 74 0.64 0.75 7.07
C TYR A 74 2.15 0.51 6.97
N LYS A 75 2.89 0.97 7.98
CA LYS A 75 4.27 0.51 8.18
C LYS A 75 4.26 -0.95 8.63
N ALA A 76 5.05 -1.79 7.96
CA ALA A 76 5.22 -3.19 8.28
C ALA A 76 6.71 -3.49 8.45
N GLY A 77 7.16 -3.62 9.69
CA GLY A 77 8.59 -3.77 10.00
C GLY A 77 9.38 -2.47 9.77
N HIS A 78 10.61 -2.60 9.30
CA HIS A 78 11.49 -1.45 9.06
C HIS A 78 11.20 -0.80 7.70
N ILE A 79 11.18 0.53 7.66
CA ILE A 79 11.11 1.33 6.44
C ILE A 79 11.96 2.59 6.62
N ARG A 80 12.73 2.95 5.60
CA ARG A 80 13.54 4.18 5.62
C ARG A 80 12.64 5.42 5.49
N PRO A 81 12.89 6.51 6.23
CA PRO A 81 12.11 7.75 6.12
C PRO A 81 12.04 8.31 4.69
N SER A 82 13.13 8.19 3.92
CA SER A 82 13.16 8.60 2.50
C SER A 82 12.14 7.84 1.64
N ASN A 83 11.89 6.57 1.94
CA ASN A 83 10.92 5.75 1.21
C ASN A 83 9.49 6.17 1.54
N ILE A 84 9.20 6.54 2.80
CA ILE A 84 7.90 7.09 3.19
C ILE A 84 7.59 8.36 2.39
N ASN A 85 8.57 9.27 2.32
CA ASN A 85 8.42 10.51 1.53
C ASN A 85 8.21 10.21 0.04
N ALA A 86 8.96 9.27 -0.53
CA ALA A 86 8.80 8.87 -1.93
C ALA A 86 7.41 8.26 -2.22
N ILE A 87 6.88 7.45 -1.30
CA ILE A 87 5.50 6.93 -1.37
C ILE A 87 4.50 8.09 -1.32
N ALA A 88 4.63 9.01 -0.37
CA ALA A 88 3.75 10.17 -0.25
C ALA A 88 3.72 11.02 -1.52
N HIS A 89 4.89 11.29 -2.12
CA HIS A 89 4.97 12.00 -3.40
C HIS A 89 4.27 11.25 -4.53
N LYS A 90 4.38 9.92 -4.60
CA LYS A 90 3.70 9.12 -5.62
C LYS A 90 2.18 9.10 -5.43
N LEU A 91 1.70 9.03 -4.19
CA LEU A 91 0.27 9.12 -3.90
C LEU A 91 -0.28 10.49 -4.33
N ALA A 92 0.41 11.58 -3.96
CA ALA A 92 0.03 12.93 -4.36
C ALA A 92 0.05 13.12 -5.89
N ALA A 93 1.08 12.62 -6.58
CA ALA A 93 1.19 12.71 -8.04
C ALA A 93 0.09 11.91 -8.77
N ALA A 94 -0.43 10.86 -8.16
CA ALA A 94 -1.55 10.09 -8.69
C ALA A 94 -2.93 10.72 -8.40
N GLY A 95 -2.98 11.84 -7.66
CA GLY A 95 -4.22 12.54 -7.31
C GLY A 95 -4.94 12.00 -6.08
N VAL A 96 -4.26 11.22 -5.23
CA VAL A 96 -4.85 10.74 -3.97
C VAL A 96 -5.13 11.92 -3.06
N THR A 97 -6.38 12.00 -2.57
CA THR A 97 -6.85 13.13 -1.76
C THR A 97 -6.93 12.77 -0.27
N ASP A 98 -7.19 11.50 0.04
CA ASP A 98 -7.28 10.98 1.41
C ASP A 98 -6.24 9.87 1.61
N ALA A 99 -5.04 10.24 2.08
CA ALA A 99 -3.94 9.31 2.33
C ALA A 99 -3.60 9.27 3.81
N ASN A 100 -3.89 8.14 4.47
CA ASN A 100 -3.66 7.94 5.89
C ASN A 100 -2.44 7.04 6.14
N TYR A 101 -1.46 7.53 6.90
CA TYR A 101 -0.25 6.80 7.26
C TYR A 101 -0.29 6.35 8.72
N TYR A 102 -0.05 5.05 8.94
CA TYR A 102 -0.05 4.40 10.25
C TYR A 102 1.38 3.91 10.58
N PRO A 103 2.18 4.71 11.30
CA PRO A 103 3.58 4.41 11.60
C PRO A 103 3.77 3.27 12.61
N GLU A 104 2.74 3.02 13.42
CA GLU A 104 2.69 1.95 14.42
C GLU A 104 2.20 0.61 13.82
N GLY A 105 1.80 0.61 12.54
CA GLY A 105 1.31 -0.58 11.82
C GLY A 105 -0.20 -0.78 11.90
N MET A 106 -0.65 -2.01 11.65
CA MET A 106 -2.09 -2.36 11.57
C MET A 106 -2.78 -2.46 12.94
N HIS A 107 -2.05 -2.92 13.96
CA HIS A 107 -2.60 -3.32 15.27
C HIS A 107 -2.27 -2.33 16.38
N SER A 108 -2.18 -1.06 16.03
CA SER A 108 -1.79 0.03 16.94
C SER A 108 -2.92 0.47 17.85
#